data_AF-A0A953XY72-F1
#
_entry.id   AF-A0A953XY72-F1
#
_cell.length_a   1.000
_cell.length_b   1.000
_cell.length_c   1.000
_cell.angle_alpha   90.00
_cell.angle_beta   90.00
_cell.angle_gamma   90.00
#
_symmetry.space_group_name_H-M   'P 1'
#
loop_
_entity.id
_entity.type
_entity.pdbx_description
1 polymer ?
#
loop_
_entity_poly.entity_id
_entity_poly.type
_entity_poly.pdbx_seq_one_letter_code
_entity_poly.pdbx_strand_id
1 'polypeptide(L)'
;EATTESWFDDEAKLLRALKISLRAAKLEKAPKPEDPDVSKNYLWDVEYRLAPIIDSRDTDRLKKKVDIAILDGVDRLWAQRNKEGHWPYSTHVRGGTALSLLALMMCGVDANDERVVESFKLLKDTEFVTTYDVAVSIMAYEARYISKEEREAFLKGEKANEGDRKLSAEDKAEVQRLTDWLIENRNEPNVMWNYKRDAENEARYDFSVTQYALLGFGSAMRCGIKIPPGYVRNLVDFVRDRQAQDGPEVKRVVDYQPGKGKRGKKDDKVTLSTKNVKARGWAYTYTATWDKDTLATSAYGSMTCAGITCLIAGMDIAENMDDETRREEFGGKSQYNNWLRQANDSLEGGMTWMEHWFSISRNPNKGRYFYYYYLYGLERIGMLADAHYMGTHDWYHEGASALITLQDDKGGWGNAVDTSFALLFLKRGTVPLRKRVVTGGSHD
;
A
#
# COMPACT_ATOMS: atom_id res chain seq x y z
N GLU A 1 -14.40 22.84 -18.49
CA GLU A 1 -14.65 22.93 -17.05
C GLU A 1 -13.33 23.22 -16.35
N ALA A 2 -13.32 24.20 -15.45
CA ALA A 2 -12.16 24.52 -14.63
C ALA A 2 -12.57 24.43 -13.16
N THR A 3 -11.90 23.58 -12.40
CA THR A 3 -12.10 23.47 -10.96
C THR A 3 -10.79 23.82 -10.26
N THR A 4 -10.92 24.52 -9.13
CA THR A 4 -9.79 25.01 -8.36
C THR A 4 -9.92 24.58 -6.92
N GLU A 5 -8.84 24.02 -6.38
CA GLU A 5 -8.72 23.66 -4.98
C GLU A 5 -7.47 24.34 -4.43
N SER A 6 -7.60 25.01 -3.29
CA SER A 6 -6.50 25.77 -2.68
C SER A 6 -6.39 25.40 -1.21
N TRP A 7 -5.16 25.28 -0.73
CA TRP A 7 -4.85 24.94 0.65
C TRP A 7 -3.99 26.04 1.23
N PHE A 8 -4.39 26.60 2.37
CA PHE A 8 -3.73 27.73 3.03
C PHE A 8 -3.14 27.31 4.38
N ASP A 9 -2.06 27.99 4.75
CA ASP A 9 -1.55 28.07 6.11
C ASP A 9 -2.05 29.38 6.72
N ASP A 10 -3.07 29.31 7.58
CA ASP A 10 -3.67 30.52 8.17
C ASP A 10 -2.78 31.19 9.21
N GLU A 11 -1.87 30.43 9.82
CA GLU A 11 -0.93 30.88 10.85
C GLU A 11 0.31 31.50 10.20
N ALA A 12 0.91 30.84 9.22
CA ALA A 12 2.06 31.35 8.46
C ALA A 12 1.68 32.37 7.37
N LYS A 13 0.39 32.59 7.13
CA LYS A 13 -0.17 33.52 6.11
C LYS A 13 0.32 33.23 4.69
N LEU A 14 0.38 31.95 4.31
CA LEU A 14 0.92 31.52 3.02
C LEU A 14 0.01 30.50 2.31
N LEU A 15 -0.06 30.56 0.99
CA LEU A 15 -0.71 29.54 0.15
C LEU A 15 0.19 28.28 0.15
N ARG A 16 -0.31 27.14 0.62
CA ARG A 16 0.47 25.88 0.70
C ARG A 16 0.48 25.15 -0.64
N ALA A 17 -0.67 25.08 -1.30
CA ALA A 17 -0.80 24.43 -2.59
C ALA A 17 -1.99 25.00 -3.37
N LEU A 18 -1.89 24.95 -4.70
CA LEU A 18 -2.97 25.26 -5.62
C LEU A 18 -3.07 24.15 -6.65
N LYS A 19 -4.25 23.55 -6.75
CA LYS A 19 -4.60 22.60 -7.81
C LYS A 19 -5.59 23.26 -8.75
N ILE A 20 -5.23 23.27 -10.03
CA ILE A 20 -6.13 23.68 -11.11
C ILE A 20 -6.35 22.45 -11.99
N SER A 21 -7.57 21.94 -12.01
CA SER A 21 -7.97 20.88 -12.93
C SER A 21 -8.71 21.51 -14.10
N LEU A 22 -8.14 21.33 -15.29
CA LEU A 22 -8.72 21.80 -16.55
C LEU A 22 -9.20 20.59 -17.33
N ARG A 23 -10.52 20.50 -17.53
CA ARG A 23 -11.14 19.50 -18.39
C ARG A 23 -11.70 20.18 -19.62
N ALA A 24 -11.18 19.80 -20.79
CA ALA A 24 -11.68 20.27 -22.07
C ALA A 24 -12.00 19.07 -22.96
N ALA A 25 -13.08 19.18 -23.73
CA ALA A 25 -13.41 18.24 -24.80
C ALA A 25 -13.42 19.01 -26.11
N LYS A 26 -12.79 18.46 -27.14
CA LYS A 26 -12.84 18.99 -28.50
C LYS A 26 -13.29 17.86 -29.42
N LEU A 27 -14.40 18.08 -30.13
CA LEU A 27 -14.73 17.25 -31.28
C LEU A 27 -13.79 17.61 -32.42
N GLU A 28 -13.13 16.60 -32.97
CA GLU A 28 -12.37 16.71 -34.20
C GLU A 28 -13.08 15.89 -35.27
N LYS A 29 -13.14 16.45 -36.48
CA LYS A 29 -13.67 15.71 -37.62
C LYS A 29 -12.88 14.44 -37.81
N ALA A 30 -13.61 13.35 -38.06
CA ALA A 30 -12.99 12.09 -38.36
C ALA A 30 -12.08 12.20 -39.60
N PRO A 31 -11.01 11.40 -39.69
CA PRO A 31 -10.07 11.46 -40.82
C PRO A 31 -10.72 11.13 -42.16
N LYS A 32 -11.85 10.40 -42.15
CA LYS A 32 -12.65 10.06 -43.33
C LYS A 32 -14.13 10.43 -43.11
N PRO A 33 -14.88 10.78 -44.17
CA PRO A 33 -16.27 11.22 -44.06
C PRO A 33 -17.24 10.17 -43.48
N GLU A 34 -16.95 8.90 -43.68
CA GLU A 34 -17.73 7.76 -43.18
C GLU A 34 -17.40 7.36 -41.73
N ASP A 35 -16.31 7.88 -41.15
CA ASP A 35 -15.93 7.59 -39.77
C ASP A 35 -16.66 8.57 -38.82
N PRO A 36 -17.07 8.11 -37.62
CA PRO A 36 -17.70 8.98 -36.64
C PRO A 36 -16.71 10.02 -36.10
N ASP A 37 -17.19 11.25 -35.86
CA ASP A 37 -16.38 12.31 -35.27
C ASP A 37 -15.68 11.85 -33.99
N VAL A 38 -14.39 12.18 -33.88
CA VAL A 38 -13.56 11.72 -32.77
C VAL A 38 -13.56 12.80 -31.70
N SER A 39 -14.06 12.46 -30.51
CA SER A 39 -13.96 13.35 -29.35
C SER A 39 -12.60 13.15 -28.68
N LYS A 40 -11.76 14.19 -28.66
CA LYS A 40 -10.54 14.22 -27.86
C LYS A 40 -10.81 14.94 -26.55
N ASN A 41 -10.60 14.21 -25.46
CA ASN A 41 -10.66 14.76 -24.11
C ASN A 41 -9.24 15.10 -23.67
N TYR A 42 -9.05 16.35 -23.25
CA TYR A 42 -7.80 16.82 -22.66
C TYR A 42 -8.05 17.03 -21.18
N LEU A 43 -7.29 16.30 -20.36
CA LEU A 43 -7.20 16.53 -18.93
C LEU A 43 -5.81 17.05 -18.63
N TRP A 44 -5.75 18.28 -18.14
CA TRP A 44 -4.52 18.87 -17.63
C TRP A 44 -4.67 19.11 -16.14
N ASP A 45 -3.77 18.50 -15.36
CA ASP A 45 -3.58 18.81 -13.95
C ASP A 45 -2.32 19.66 -13.82
N VAL A 46 -2.50 20.95 -13.54
CA VAL A 46 -1.40 21.86 -13.21
C VAL A 46 -1.35 21.97 -11.69
N GLU A 47 -0.31 21.39 -11.10
CA GLU A 47 -0.03 21.45 -9.68
C GLU A 47 1.13 22.41 -9.44
N TYR A 48 0.84 23.58 -8.86
CA TYR A 48 1.86 24.52 -8.42
C TYR A 48 2.16 24.29 -6.95
N ARG A 49 3.32 23.72 -6.65
CA ARG A 49 3.86 23.62 -5.29
C ARG A 49 4.80 24.80 -5.08
N LEU A 50 4.44 25.70 -4.18
CA LEU A 50 5.45 26.58 -3.57
C LEU A 50 6.47 25.65 -2.89
N ALA A 51 7.76 25.94 -3.08
CA ALA A 51 8.88 25.06 -2.72
C ALA A 51 8.61 24.34 -1.39
N PRO A 52 8.84 23.01 -1.31
CA PRO A 52 8.51 22.27 -0.12
C PRO A 52 9.19 22.94 1.08
N ILE A 53 8.42 23.17 2.15
CA ILE A 53 8.92 23.77 3.40
C ILE A 53 10.07 22.91 3.99
N ILE A 54 10.23 21.68 3.50
CA ILE A 54 11.21 20.69 3.89
C ILE A 54 11.95 20.20 2.63
N ASP A 55 13.27 20.38 2.61
CA ASP A 55 14.13 19.73 1.62
C ASP A 55 14.16 18.23 1.90
N SER A 56 13.56 17.42 1.03
CA SER A 56 13.54 15.96 1.19
C SER A 56 14.93 15.33 1.06
N ARG A 57 15.93 16.07 0.55
CA ARG A 57 17.33 15.64 0.46
C ARG A 57 18.12 15.94 1.75
N ASP A 58 17.60 16.77 2.66
CA ASP A 58 18.15 17.00 4.00
C ASP A 58 17.61 15.95 4.98
N THR A 59 18.14 14.73 4.86
CA THR A 59 17.63 13.53 5.55
C THR A 59 17.68 13.65 7.07
N ASP A 60 18.69 14.29 7.64
CA ASP A 60 18.82 14.49 9.08
C ASP A 60 17.74 15.43 9.63
N ARG A 61 17.48 16.54 8.93
CA ARG A 61 16.42 17.48 9.33
C ARG A 61 15.05 16.87 9.13
N LEU A 62 14.84 16.18 8.01
CA LEU A 62 13.59 15.49 7.73
C LEU A 62 13.30 14.43 8.80
N LYS A 63 14.30 13.60 9.15
CA LYS A 63 14.15 12.58 10.20
C LYS A 63 13.67 13.16 11.52
N LYS A 64 14.26 14.27 11.98
CA LYS A 64 13.80 14.95 13.22
C LYS A 64 12.35 15.41 13.13
N LYS A 65 11.93 15.93 11.98
CA LYS A 65 10.53 16.34 11.77
C LYS A 65 9.58 15.15 11.69
N VAL A 66 10.01 14.05 11.10
CA VAL A 66 9.26 12.79 11.08
C VAL A 66 9.06 12.27 12.50
N ASP A 67 10.12 12.26 13.32
CA ASP A 67 10.03 11.80 14.71
C ASP A 67 9.03 12.64 15.53
N ILE A 68 9.05 13.97 15.36
CA ILE A 68 8.06 14.87 16.00
C ILE A 68 6.65 14.59 15.49
N ALA A 69 6.46 14.51 14.17
CA ALA A 69 5.15 14.25 13.58
C ALA A 69 4.55 12.91 14.03
N ILE A 70 5.38 11.88 14.23
CA ILE A 70 4.96 10.58 14.78
C ILE A 70 4.49 10.75 16.23
N LEU A 71 5.22 11.48 17.07
CA LEU A 71 4.83 11.71 18.47
C LEU A 71 3.47 12.43 18.55
N ASP A 72 3.33 13.54 17.83
CA ASP A 72 2.09 14.32 17.78
C ASP A 72 0.92 13.48 17.23
N GLY A 73 1.19 12.65 16.23
CA GLY A 73 0.21 11.72 15.66
C GLY A 73 -0.22 10.61 16.62
N VAL A 74 0.70 10.07 17.42
CA VAL A 74 0.39 9.08 18.46
C VAL A 74 -0.50 9.70 19.53
N ASP A 75 -0.17 10.91 20.01
CA ASP A 75 -0.97 11.63 20.98
C ASP A 75 -2.37 11.95 20.44
N ARG A 76 -2.44 12.37 19.17
CA ARG A 76 -3.70 12.61 18.50
C ARG A 76 -4.54 11.34 18.36
N LEU A 77 -3.93 10.23 17.99
CA LEU A 77 -4.62 8.96 17.85
C LEU A 77 -5.20 8.53 19.20
N TRP A 78 -4.46 8.67 20.31
CA TRP A 78 -5.01 8.47 21.65
C TRP A 78 -6.19 9.40 21.97
N ALA A 79 -6.11 10.68 21.60
CA ALA A 79 -7.21 11.62 21.80
C ALA A 79 -8.45 11.33 20.93
N GLN A 80 -8.32 10.51 19.89
CA GLN A 80 -9.43 10.03 19.04
C GLN A 80 -10.07 8.73 19.57
N ARG A 81 -9.49 8.11 20.61
CA ARG A 81 -10.08 6.96 21.29
C ARG A 81 -11.36 7.41 21.98
N ASN A 82 -12.48 6.72 21.71
CA ASN A 82 -13.73 7.03 22.38
C ASN A 82 -13.70 6.57 23.86
N LYS A 83 -14.71 6.99 24.61
CA LYS A 83 -14.92 6.64 26.02
C LYS A 83 -15.15 5.14 26.24
N GLU A 84 -15.58 4.41 25.22
CA GLU A 84 -15.72 2.95 25.23
C GLU A 84 -14.40 2.21 24.93
N GLY A 85 -13.31 2.93 24.64
CA GLY A 85 -11.97 2.37 24.42
C GLY A 85 -11.66 1.93 22.99
N HIS A 86 -12.48 2.36 22.02
CA HIS A 86 -12.41 2.02 20.59
C HIS A 86 -12.05 3.22 19.71
N TRP A 87 -11.69 2.90 18.45
CA TRP A 87 -11.57 3.87 17.35
C TRP A 87 -12.53 3.50 16.23
N PRO A 88 -13.84 3.69 16.42
CA PRO A 88 -14.83 3.25 15.44
C PRO A 88 -14.71 4.04 14.14
N TYR A 89 -14.82 3.35 13.01
CA TYR A 89 -14.93 3.98 11.69
C TYR A 89 -16.19 3.51 10.98
N SER A 90 -17.18 4.40 10.87
CA SER A 90 -18.51 4.03 10.38
C SER A 90 -19.04 2.81 11.16
N THR A 91 -19.40 1.73 10.48
CA THR A 91 -19.84 0.46 11.08
C THR A 91 -18.68 -0.47 11.48
N HIS A 92 -17.43 -0.15 11.15
CA HIS A 92 -16.25 -0.97 11.42
C HIS A 92 -15.61 -0.64 12.77
N VAL A 93 -16.28 -1.03 13.86
CA VAL A 93 -15.75 -0.80 15.23
C VAL A 93 -14.46 -1.59 15.46
N ARG A 94 -14.48 -2.90 15.15
CA ARG A 94 -13.31 -3.77 15.32
C ARG A 94 -12.18 -3.38 14.38
N GLY A 95 -12.45 -3.21 13.08
CA GLY A 95 -11.44 -2.83 12.09
C GLY A 95 -10.75 -1.50 12.39
N GLY A 96 -11.50 -0.47 12.78
CA GLY A 96 -10.92 0.82 13.16
C GLY A 96 -10.07 0.74 14.43
N THR A 97 -10.50 -0.06 15.42
CA THR A 97 -9.74 -0.33 16.65
C THR A 97 -8.45 -1.10 16.33
N ALA A 98 -8.54 -2.15 15.52
CA ALA A 98 -7.38 -2.95 15.10
C ALA A 98 -6.36 -2.11 14.34
N LEU A 99 -6.80 -1.27 13.40
CA LEU A 99 -5.91 -0.41 12.62
C LEU A 99 -5.18 0.60 13.52
N SER A 100 -5.89 1.18 14.49
CA SER A 100 -5.32 2.13 15.44
C SER A 100 -4.31 1.45 16.37
N LEU A 101 -4.63 0.26 16.89
CA LEU A 101 -3.69 -0.55 17.68
C LEU A 101 -2.45 -0.93 16.86
N LEU A 102 -2.63 -1.36 15.61
CA LEU A 102 -1.53 -1.65 14.69
C LEU A 102 -0.62 -0.41 14.54
N ALA A 103 -1.17 0.76 14.26
CA ALA A 103 -0.39 2.00 14.14
C ALA A 103 0.38 2.35 15.42
N LEU A 104 -0.27 2.26 16.59
CA LEU A 104 0.34 2.52 17.90
C LEU A 104 1.51 1.56 18.17
N MET A 105 1.32 0.26 17.93
CA MET A 105 2.36 -0.76 18.11
C MET A 105 3.54 -0.50 17.18
N MET A 106 3.29 -0.22 15.89
CA MET A 106 4.36 0.10 14.95
C MET A 106 5.11 1.38 15.33
N CYS A 107 4.41 2.37 15.90
CA CYS A 107 5.02 3.61 16.41
C CYS A 107 5.81 3.43 17.72
N GLY A 108 5.79 2.23 18.32
CA GLY A 108 6.62 1.90 19.48
C GLY A 108 5.94 2.14 20.82
N VAL A 109 4.61 2.30 20.84
CA VAL A 109 3.85 2.30 22.11
C VAL A 109 4.02 0.92 22.78
N ASP A 110 4.19 0.93 24.10
CA ASP A 110 4.38 -0.29 24.88
C ASP A 110 3.14 -1.19 24.82
N ALA A 111 3.35 -2.48 24.52
CA ALA A 111 2.29 -3.49 24.48
C ALA A 111 1.63 -3.74 25.86
N ASN A 112 2.30 -3.31 26.94
CA ASN A 112 1.83 -3.39 28.32
C ASN A 112 1.20 -2.08 28.83
N ASP A 113 1.11 -1.02 28.02
CA ASP A 113 0.34 0.17 28.38
C ASP A 113 -1.11 -0.25 28.70
N GLU A 114 -1.64 0.21 29.84
CA GLU A 114 -2.97 -0.20 30.32
C GLU A 114 -4.07 0.02 29.27
N ARG A 115 -3.97 1.12 28.49
CA ARG A 115 -4.93 1.45 27.43
C ARG A 115 -4.81 0.50 26.25
N VAL A 116 -3.60 0.05 25.93
CA VAL A 116 -3.35 -0.95 24.89
C VAL A 116 -3.91 -2.31 25.32
N VAL A 117 -3.61 -2.75 26.53
CA VAL A 117 -4.14 -4.01 27.09
C VAL A 117 -5.66 -3.99 27.11
N GLU A 118 -6.27 -2.91 27.58
CA GLU A 118 -7.72 -2.70 27.57
C GLU A 118 -8.28 -2.78 26.14
N SER A 119 -7.71 -2.05 25.19
CA SER A 119 -8.19 -2.04 23.82
C SER A 119 -8.00 -3.37 23.08
N PHE A 120 -6.97 -4.18 23.39
CA PHE A 120 -6.86 -5.54 22.84
C PHE A 120 -7.91 -6.50 23.44
N LYS A 121 -8.22 -6.36 24.73
CA LYS A 121 -9.32 -7.10 25.36
C LYS A 121 -10.65 -6.77 24.68
N LEU A 122 -10.96 -5.47 24.54
CA LEU A 122 -12.14 -5.00 23.83
C LEU A 122 -12.17 -5.47 22.37
N LEU A 123 -11.02 -5.42 21.68
CA LEU A 123 -10.89 -5.89 20.31
C LEU A 123 -11.33 -7.36 20.19
N LYS A 124 -10.88 -8.22 21.11
CA LYS A 124 -11.26 -9.64 21.17
C LYS A 124 -12.77 -9.84 21.36
N ASP A 125 -13.36 -9.09 22.28
CA ASP A 125 -14.79 -9.16 22.63
C ASP A 125 -15.72 -8.53 21.59
N THR A 126 -15.18 -7.72 20.66
CA THR A 126 -15.95 -7.08 19.60
C THR A 126 -16.17 -8.04 18.44
N GLU A 127 -17.43 -8.20 18.02
CA GLU A 127 -17.78 -8.98 16.83
C GLU A 127 -17.07 -8.46 15.57
N PHE A 128 -16.71 -9.38 14.68
CA PHE A 128 -16.26 -9.04 13.33
C PHE A 128 -17.32 -9.47 12.33
N VAL A 129 -17.48 -8.67 11.28
CA VAL A 129 -18.41 -8.97 10.18
C VAL A 129 -17.75 -8.82 8.82
N THR A 130 -16.50 -8.35 8.76
CA THR A 130 -15.78 -8.16 7.51
C THR A 130 -14.33 -8.63 7.51
N THR A 131 -13.83 -8.94 6.32
CA THR A 131 -12.42 -9.26 6.05
C THR A 131 -11.45 -8.20 6.58
N TYR A 132 -11.79 -6.91 6.53
CA TYR A 132 -10.94 -5.86 7.12
C TYR A 132 -10.84 -5.99 8.64
N ASP A 133 -11.98 -6.19 9.31
CA ASP A 133 -12.01 -6.34 10.76
C ASP A 133 -11.11 -7.49 11.20
N VAL A 134 -11.15 -8.59 10.46
CA VAL A 134 -10.39 -9.81 10.77
C VAL A 134 -8.92 -9.68 10.40
N ALA A 135 -8.60 -9.33 9.15
CA ALA A 135 -7.22 -9.25 8.68
C ALA A 135 -6.38 -8.22 9.45
N VAL A 136 -6.93 -7.02 9.68
CA VAL A 136 -6.21 -5.98 10.41
C VAL A 136 -6.07 -6.36 11.89
N SER A 137 -7.04 -7.11 12.47
CA SER A 137 -6.88 -7.64 13.83
C SER A 137 -5.68 -8.59 13.91
N ILE A 138 -5.53 -9.51 12.95
CA ILE A 138 -4.38 -10.42 12.90
C ILE A 138 -3.06 -9.63 12.84
N MET A 139 -2.99 -8.62 11.96
CA MET A 139 -1.82 -7.73 11.86
C MET A 139 -1.53 -7.00 13.17
N ALA A 140 -2.57 -6.51 13.87
CA ALA A 140 -2.41 -5.84 15.16
C ALA A 140 -1.90 -6.79 16.25
N TYR A 141 -2.42 -8.02 16.31
CA TYR A 141 -1.90 -9.06 17.21
C TYR A 141 -0.44 -9.36 16.91
N GLU A 142 -0.05 -9.52 15.64
CA GLU A 142 1.36 -9.72 15.28
C GLU A 142 2.22 -8.55 15.77
N ALA A 143 1.80 -7.32 15.48
CA ALA A 143 2.54 -6.10 15.81
C ALA A 143 2.85 -5.98 17.31
N ARG A 144 1.97 -6.50 18.17
CA ARG A 144 2.12 -6.53 19.63
C ARG A 144 3.33 -7.34 20.10
N TYR A 145 3.80 -8.30 19.28
CA TYR A 145 4.93 -9.19 19.59
C TYR A 145 6.20 -8.88 18.78
N ILE A 146 6.18 -7.85 17.93
CA ILE A 146 7.39 -7.39 17.23
C ILE A 146 8.27 -6.66 18.24
N SER A 147 9.52 -7.11 18.39
CA SER A 147 10.47 -6.47 19.32
C SER A 147 10.90 -5.10 18.83
N LYS A 148 11.35 -4.24 19.75
CA LYS A 148 11.87 -2.91 19.39
C LYS A 148 13.09 -3.03 18.46
N GLU A 149 13.98 -3.96 18.75
CA GLU A 149 15.18 -4.24 17.95
C GLU A 149 14.82 -4.66 16.53
N GLU A 150 13.79 -5.51 16.39
CA GLU A 150 13.30 -5.94 15.08
C GLU A 150 12.72 -4.77 14.27
N ARG A 151 11.91 -3.92 14.91
CA ARG A 151 11.38 -2.69 14.29
C ARG A 151 12.52 -1.77 13.83
N GLU A 152 13.54 -1.59 14.65
CA GLU A 152 14.70 -0.75 14.31
C GLU A 152 15.57 -1.37 13.20
N ALA A 153 15.71 -2.70 13.17
CA ALA A 153 16.43 -3.41 12.12
C ALA A 153 15.75 -3.23 10.75
N PHE A 154 14.42 -3.36 10.68
CA PHE A 154 13.65 -3.08 9.46
C PHE A 154 13.93 -1.68 8.91
N LEU A 155 13.97 -0.67 9.79
CA LEU A 155 14.19 0.72 9.41
C LEU A 155 15.58 1.00 8.86
N LYS A 156 16.55 0.16 9.19
CA LYS A 156 17.95 0.24 8.73
C LYS A 156 18.23 -0.65 7.52
N GLY A 157 17.23 -1.35 6.99
CA GLY A 157 17.42 -2.34 5.92
C GLY A 157 18.21 -3.57 6.39
N GLU A 158 18.34 -3.73 7.71
CA GLU A 158 19.02 -4.87 8.32
C GLU A 158 18.10 -6.10 8.23
N LYS A 159 18.72 -7.28 8.23
CA LYS A 159 17.98 -8.53 8.25
C LYS A 159 17.31 -8.67 9.62
N ALA A 160 16.04 -8.30 9.69
CA ALA A 160 15.25 -8.47 10.89
C ALA A 160 15.04 -9.95 11.20
N ASN A 161 14.69 -10.23 12.45
CA ASN A 161 14.43 -11.58 12.90
C ASN A 161 13.11 -12.05 12.27
N GLU A 162 13.21 -12.78 11.16
CA GLU A 162 12.12 -13.43 10.41
C GLU A 162 11.34 -14.48 11.25
N GLY A 163 11.70 -14.60 12.53
CA GLY A 163 11.33 -15.67 13.43
C GLY A 163 9.89 -15.60 13.93
N ASP A 164 9.40 -16.78 14.27
CA ASP A 164 8.07 -17.01 14.83
C ASP A 164 7.78 -16.07 16.01
N ARG A 165 6.67 -15.33 15.91
CA ARG A 165 6.15 -14.53 17.01
C ARG A 165 5.72 -15.47 18.13
N LYS A 166 6.30 -15.29 19.31
CA LYS A 166 5.98 -16.10 20.50
C LYS A 166 4.76 -15.51 21.20
N LEU A 167 3.58 -15.72 20.60
CA LEU A 167 2.31 -15.27 21.16
C LEU A 167 2.00 -15.98 22.49
N SER A 168 1.26 -15.31 23.35
CA SER A 168 0.57 -15.97 24.46
C SER A 168 -0.38 -17.04 23.92
N ALA A 169 -0.71 -18.06 24.72
CA ALA A 169 -1.65 -19.10 24.29
C ALA A 169 -3.03 -18.50 23.94
N GLU A 170 -3.44 -17.45 24.64
CA GLU A 170 -4.69 -16.73 24.41
C GLU A 170 -4.69 -15.99 23.07
N ASP A 171 -3.65 -15.19 22.81
CA ASP A 171 -3.55 -14.43 21.56
C ASP A 171 -3.37 -15.37 20.37
N LYS A 172 -2.63 -16.48 20.53
CA LYS A 172 -2.47 -17.49 19.48
C LYS A 172 -3.81 -18.14 19.12
N ALA A 173 -4.65 -18.46 20.11
CA ALA A 173 -5.98 -19.00 19.87
C ALA A 173 -6.89 -18.01 19.13
N GLU A 174 -6.80 -16.72 19.47
CA GLU A 174 -7.56 -15.68 18.77
C GLU A 174 -7.07 -15.48 17.33
N VAL A 175 -5.76 -15.43 17.11
CA VAL A 175 -5.18 -15.34 15.76
C VAL A 175 -5.58 -16.55 14.91
N GLN A 176 -5.58 -17.77 15.48
CA GLN A 176 -6.09 -18.96 14.78
C GLN A 176 -7.56 -18.79 14.39
N ARG A 177 -8.44 -18.40 15.34
CA ARG A 177 -9.88 -18.19 15.09
C ARG A 177 -10.13 -17.18 13.97
N LEU A 178 -9.39 -16.08 13.97
CA LEU A 178 -9.47 -15.06 12.92
C LEU A 178 -8.97 -15.59 11.57
N THR A 179 -7.92 -16.39 11.57
CA THR A 179 -7.35 -17.00 10.37
C THR A 179 -8.33 -18.01 9.75
N ASP A 180 -8.95 -18.85 10.57
CA ASP A 180 -9.97 -19.82 10.13
C ASP A 180 -11.15 -19.09 9.46
N TRP A 181 -11.61 -17.98 10.06
CA TRP A 181 -12.65 -17.16 9.45
C TRP A 181 -12.22 -16.57 8.10
N LEU A 182 -10.99 -16.08 7.97
CA LEU A 182 -10.50 -15.57 6.68
C LEU A 182 -10.48 -16.66 5.61
N ILE A 183 -10.11 -17.90 5.97
CA ILE A 183 -10.13 -19.05 5.07
C ILE A 183 -11.55 -19.33 4.61
N GLU A 184 -12.52 -19.37 5.53
CA GLU A 184 -13.93 -19.64 5.23
C GLU A 184 -14.61 -18.52 4.43
N ASN A 185 -14.20 -17.27 4.64
CA ASN A 185 -14.76 -16.11 3.95
C ASN A 185 -14.17 -15.88 2.54
N ARG A 186 -13.25 -16.74 2.09
CA ARG A 186 -12.72 -16.72 0.73
C ARG A 186 -13.82 -17.12 -0.27
N ASN A 187 -13.87 -16.45 -1.41
CA ASN A 187 -14.75 -16.83 -2.50
C ASN A 187 -14.35 -18.19 -3.08
N GLU A 188 -15.31 -19.09 -3.29
CA GLU A 188 -15.07 -20.33 -4.02
C GLU A 188 -14.83 -20.10 -5.53
N PRO A 189 -15.62 -19.24 -6.24
CA PRO A 189 -15.50 -19.13 -7.70
C PRO A 189 -14.19 -18.52 -8.20
N ASN A 190 -13.55 -17.66 -7.40
CA ASN A 190 -12.38 -16.91 -7.84
C ASN A 190 -11.26 -16.78 -6.80
N VAL A 191 -11.38 -17.43 -5.64
CA VAL A 191 -10.38 -17.43 -4.55
C VAL A 191 -10.00 -16.05 -3.99
N MET A 192 -10.70 -14.98 -4.37
CA MET A 192 -10.49 -13.63 -3.86
C MET A 192 -11.38 -13.37 -2.63
N TRP A 193 -11.24 -12.18 -2.05
CA TRP A 193 -12.08 -11.75 -0.92
C TRP A 193 -12.95 -10.56 -1.30
N ASN A 194 -14.11 -10.52 -0.65
CA ASN A 194 -14.98 -9.36 -0.50
C ASN A 194 -15.08 -9.01 0.98
N TYR A 195 -15.76 -7.91 1.31
CA TYR A 195 -16.01 -7.51 2.70
C TYR A 195 -16.59 -8.66 3.52
N LYS A 196 -17.65 -9.29 3.03
CA LYS A 196 -18.26 -10.50 3.59
C LYS A 196 -18.59 -11.47 2.46
N ARG A 197 -18.57 -12.77 2.73
CA ARG A 197 -19.08 -13.78 1.81
C ARG A 197 -20.57 -13.52 1.63
N ASP A 198 -20.95 -13.32 0.38
CA ASP A 198 -22.32 -13.02 -0.03
C ASP A 198 -22.80 -14.19 -0.87
N ALA A 199 -23.70 -15.00 -0.33
CA ALA A 199 -24.24 -16.18 -1.03
C ALA A 199 -25.01 -15.81 -2.30
N GLU A 200 -25.50 -14.56 -2.40
CA GLU A 200 -26.19 -14.07 -3.59
C GLU A 200 -25.22 -13.53 -4.65
N ASN A 201 -23.95 -13.27 -4.26
CA ASN A 201 -22.92 -12.74 -5.14
C ASN A 201 -21.54 -13.31 -4.80
N GLU A 202 -21.43 -14.63 -4.87
CA GLU A 202 -20.24 -15.39 -4.43
C GLU A 202 -18.98 -15.08 -5.24
N ALA A 203 -19.12 -14.45 -6.41
CA ALA A 203 -18.00 -14.04 -7.25
C ALA A 203 -17.58 -12.58 -7.05
N ARG A 204 -18.29 -11.77 -6.26
CA ARG A 204 -17.87 -10.39 -6.00
C ARG A 204 -16.55 -10.38 -5.25
N TYR A 205 -15.63 -9.53 -5.68
CA TYR A 205 -14.34 -9.35 -5.04
C TYR A 205 -13.92 -7.89 -5.14
N ASP A 206 -12.95 -7.49 -4.33
CA ASP A 206 -12.18 -6.27 -4.59
C ASP A 206 -10.71 -6.41 -4.15
N PHE A 207 -9.83 -5.70 -4.86
CA PHE A 207 -8.39 -5.74 -4.60
C PHE A 207 -8.01 -5.15 -3.24
N SER A 208 -8.80 -4.18 -2.77
CA SER A 208 -8.55 -3.51 -1.51
C SER A 208 -8.70 -4.47 -0.34
N VAL A 209 -9.75 -5.28 -0.33
CA VAL A 209 -9.98 -6.30 0.70
C VAL A 209 -9.04 -7.49 0.53
N THR A 210 -8.84 -7.95 -0.72
CA THR A 210 -8.02 -9.14 -0.97
C THR A 210 -6.58 -8.96 -0.51
N GLN A 211 -5.96 -7.79 -0.71
CA GLN A 211 -4.60 -7.57 -0.21
C GLN A 211 -4.55 -7.68 1.32
N TYR A 212 -5.57 -7.22 2.05
CA TYR A 212 -5.58 -7.30 3.50
C TYR A 212 -5.74 -8.73 3.98
N ALA A 213 -6.58 -9.54 3.33
CA ALA A 213 -6.64 -10.98 3.62
C ALA A 213 -5.24 -11.63 3.52
N LEU A 214 -4.49 -11.31 2.46
CA LEU A 214 -3.13 -11.80 2.26
C LEU A 214 -2.12 -11.27 3.29
N LEU A 215 -2.22 -9.99 3.67
CA LEU A 215 -1.39 -9.42 4.74
C LEU A 215 -1.72 -10.07 6.10
N GLY A 216 -2.99 -10.37 6.35
CA GLY A 216 -3.47 -11.14 7.49
C GLY A 216 -2.85 -12.53 7.51
N PHE A 217 -2.85 -13.26 6.38
CA PHE A 217 -2.19 -14.56 6.29
C PHE A 217 -0.69 -14.49 6.50
N GLY A 218 0.00 -13.50 5.92
CA GLY A 218 1.44 -13.30 6.17
C GLY A 218 1.73 -13.07 7.66
N SER A 219 0.87 -12.31 8.33
CA SER A 219 0.96 -12.06 9.77
C SER A 219 0.68 -13.33 10.59
N ALA A 220 -0.36 -14.10 10.23
CA ALA A 220 -0.69 -15.37 10.85
C ALA A 220 0.44 -16.40 10.72
N MET A 221 1.08 -16.48 9.54
CA MET A 221 2.25 -17.34 9.31
C MET A 221 3.42 -16.96 10.21
N ARG A 222 3.70 -15.66 10.37
CA ARG A 222 4.71 -15.18 11.33
C ARG A 222 4.32 -15.48 12.78
N CYS A 223 3.03 -15.57 13.09
CA CYS A 223 2.52 -16.04 14.39
C CYS A 223 2.50 -17.57 14.55
N GLY A 224 3.09 -18.32 13.61
CA GLY A 224 3.15 -19.79 13.65
C GLY A 224 1.81 -20.48 13.40
N ILE A 225 0.87 -19.79 12.72
CA ILE A 225 -0.38 -20.37 12.23
C ILE A 225 -0.17 -20.88 10.81
N LYS A 226 -0.62 -22.11 10.54
CA LYS A 226 -0.53 -22.71 9.21
C LYS A 226 -1.69 -22.22 8.35
N ILE A 227 -1.39 -21.92 7.09
CA ILE A 227 -2.37 -21.52 6.09
C ILE A 227 -2.60 -22.69 5.12
N PRO A 228 -3.85 -23.02 4.74
CA PRO A 228 -4.13 -24.14 3.86
C PRO A 228 -3.53 -23.88 2.47
N PRO A 229 -3.00 -24.90 1.79
CA PRO A 229 -2.49 -24.74 0.44
C PRO A 229 -3.61 -24.72 -0.61
N GLY A 230 -3.22 -24.68 -1.89
CA GLY A 230 -4.10 -24.99 -3.02
C GLY A 230 -4.92 -23.82 -3.55
N TYR A 231 -4.58 -22.58 -3.20
CA TYR A 231 -5.31 -21.40 -3.67
C TYR A 231 -4.42 -20.26 -4.18
N VAL A 232 -3.15 -20.22 -3.78
CA VAL A 232 -2.19 -19.16 -4.09
C VAL A 232 -1.91 -19.08 -5.58
N ARG A 233 -1.78 -20.21 -6.26
CA ARG A 233 -1.62 -20.24 -7.73
C ARG A 233 -2.77 -19.51 -8.41
N ASN A 234 -4.00 -19.96 -8.14
CA ASN A 234 -5.21 -19.41 -8.75
C ASN A 234 -5.40 -17.94 -8.37
N LEU A 235 -5.03 -17.56 -7.15
CA LEU A 235 -5.10 -16.18 -6.68
C LEU A 235 -4.18 -15.27 -7.49
N VAL A 236 -2.90 -15.65 -7.63
CA VAL A 236 -1.92 -14.84 -8.36
C VAL A 236 -2.26 -14.80 -9.86
N ASP A 237 -2.72 -15.93 -10.41
CA ASP A 237 -3.22 -15.98 -11.78
C ASP A 237 -4.40 -15.03 -11.98
N PHE A 238 -5.38 -15.04 -11.07
CA PHE A 238 -6.51 -14.11 -11.11
C PHE A 238 -6.07 -12.64 -10.97
N VAL A 239 -5.16 -12.33 -10.04
CA VAL A 239 -4.59 -10.98 -9.87
C VAL A 239 -3.96 -10.50 -11.19
N ARG A 240 -3.14 -11.34 -11.82
CA ARG A 240 -2.48 -11.04 -13.10
C ARG A 240 -3.49 -10.81 -14.22
N ASP A 241 -4.54 -11.62 -14.30
CA ASP A 241 -5.57 -11.53 -15.34
C ASP A 241 -6.42 -10.24 -15.22
N ARG A 242 -6.47 -9.61 -14.03
CA ARG A 242 -7.15 -8.32 -13.82
C ARG A 242 -6.23 -7.11 -13.97
N GLN A 243 -4.92 -7.32 -14.14
CA GLN A 243 -4.01 -6.24 -14.50
C GLN A 243 -4.38 -5.70 -15.89
N ALA A 244 -4.12 -4.41 -16.13
CA ALA A 244 -4.25 -3.86 -17.47
C ALA A 244 -3.43 -4.68 -18.47
N GLN A 245 -4.05 -5.09 -19.59
CA GLN A 245 -3.38 -5.94 -20.59
C GLN A 245 -2.35 -5.18 -21.42
N ASP A 246 -2.51 -3.86 -21.50
CA ASP A 246 -1.60 -2.95 -22.18
C ASP A 246 -1.36 -1.70 -21.34
N GLY A 247 -0.39 -0.90 -21.74
CA GLY A 247 -0.03 0.34 -21.07
C GLY A 247 1.07 1.09 -21.81
N PRO A 248 1.39 2.32 -21.40
CA PRO A 248 2.52 3.06 -21.93
C PRO A 248 3.80 2.23 -21.83
N GLU A 249 4.50 2.09 -22.95
CA GLU A 249 5.82 1.47 -22.98
C GLU A 249 6.88 2.46 -22.56
N VAL A 250 7.52 2.20 -21.42
CA VAL A 250 8.54 3.08 -20.84
C VAL A 250 9.79 2.29 -20.46
N LYS A 251 10.94 2.96 -20.48
CA LYS A 251 12.15 2.41 -19.86
C LYS A 251 12.09 2.71 -18.36
N ARG A 252 12.21 1.67 -17.54
CA ARG A 252 12.26 1.81 -16.09
C ARG A 252 13.58 2.42 -15.67
N VAL A 253 13.60 3.08 -14.52
CA VAL A 253 14.84 3.46 -13.86
C VAL A 253 15.40 2.23 -13.16
N VAL A 254 16.60 1.80 -13.55
CA VAL A 254 17.27 0.62 -12.97
C VAL A 254 18.37 1.00 -11.97
N ASP A 255 18.91 2.20 -12.11
CA ASP A 255 19.80 2.80 -11.11
C ASP A 255 19.55 4.30 -11.03
N TYR A 256 19.50 4.82 -9.82
CA TYR A 256 19.35 6.25 -9.54
C TYR A 256 20.32 6.65 -8.44
N GLN A 257 21.22 7.58 -8.76
CA GLN A 257 22.17 8.17 -7.82
C GLN A 257 21.87 9.67 -7.71
N PRO A 258 21.21 10.13 -6.63
CA PRO A 258 20.95 11.54 -6.45
C PRO A 258 22.26 12.33 -6.31
N GLY A 259 22.30 13.52 -6.89
CA GLY A 259 23.43 14.44 -6.77
C GLY A 259 23.64 14.88 -5.32
N LYS A 260 24.90 14.99 -4.89
CA LYS A 260 25.26 15.50 -3.56
C LYS A 260 24.98 17.01 -3.55
N GLY A 261 23.83 17.43 -3.02
CA GLY A 261 23.26 18.78 -3.03
C GLY A 261 24.08 19.94 -2.44
N LYS A 262 25.41 19.91 -2.45
CA LYS A 262 26.25 21.10 -2.23
C LYS A 262 26.30 21.91 -3.52
N ARG A 263 26.01 23.22 -3.42
CA ARG A 263 26.13 24.21 -4.50
C ARG A 263 27.37 23.93 -5.36
N GLY A 264 27.13 23.43 -6.58
CA GLY A 264 28.13 23.41 -7.65
C GLY A 264 28.75 22.08 -8.08
N LYS A 265 28.37 20.87 -7.59
CA LYS A 265 28.94 19.63 -8.16
C LYS A 265 27.99 18.41 -8.27
N LYS A 266 27.79 18.02 -9.54
CA LYS A 266 27.20 16.82 -10.18
C LYS A 266 25.67 16.69 -10.15
N ASP A 267 25.11 16.69 -11.36
CA ASP A 267 23.72 16.37 -11.68
C ASP A 267 23.36 14.95 -11.22
N ASP A 268 22.07 14.73 -10.94
CA ASP A 268 21.52 13.42 -10.63
C ASP A 268 21.88 12.43 -11.77
N LYS A 269 22.29 11.21 -11.44
CA LYS A 269 22.55 10.17 -12.45
C LYS A 269 21.41 9.18 -12.49
N VAL A 270 20.90 8.94 -13.70
CA VAL A 270 19.81 7.99 -13.97
C VAL A 270 20.31 6.97 -14.98
N THR A 271 20.18 5.69 -14.65
CA THR A 271 20.37 4.58 -15.59
C THR A 271 19.01 3.99 -15.91
N LEU A 272 18.71 3.86 -17.20
CA LEU A 272 17.46 3.31 -17.68
C LEU A 272 17.62 1.85 -18.12
N SER A 273 16.55 1.07 -18.04
CA SER A 273 16.49 -0.28 -18.59
C SER A 273 16.77 -0.30 -20.09
N THR A 274 17.38 -1.39 -20.57
CA THR A 274 17.62 -1.57 -22.01
C THR A 274 16.34 -1.88 -22.78
N LYS A 275 15.35 -2.46 -22.10
CA LYS A 275 14.05 -2.88 -22.63
C LYS A 275 12.96 -1.93 -22.18
N ASN A 276 11.97 -1.72 -23.04
CA ASN A 276 10.72 -1.09 -22.62
C ASN A 276 9.88 -2.09 -21.83
N VAL A 277 9.17 -1.60 -20.82
CA VAL A 277 8.19 -2.34 -20.03
C VAL A 277 6.87 -1.60 -20.14
N LYS A 278 5.77 -2.35 -20.27
CA LYS A 278 4.43 -1.78 -20.26
C LYS A 278 4.04 -1.41 -18.83
N ALA A 279 3.72 -0.15 -18.59
CA ALA A 279 3.22 0.35 -17.33
C ALA A 279 1.76 -0.09 -17.12
N ARG A 280 1.55 -1.16 -16.35
CA ARG A 280 0.24 -1.85 -16.23
C ARG A 280 -0.22 -1.89 -14.77
N GLY A 281 -1.35 -1.25 -14.47
CA GLY A 281 -1.89 -1.13 -13.12
C GLY A 281 -3.16 -1.95 -12.90
N TRP A 282 -3.79 -1.73 -11.75
CA TRP A 282 -5.04 -2.41 -11.35
C TRP A 282 -6.16 -1.42 -11.06
N ALA A 283 -7.39 -1.89 -11.29
CA ALA A 283 -8.63 -1.22 -10.94
C ALA A 283 -9.29 -1.93 -9.73
N TYR A 284 -10.46 -1.48 -9.31
CA TYR A 284 -11.05 -1.93 -8.05
C TYR A 284 -11.56 -3.38 -8.05
N THR A 285 -12.50 -3.70 -8.96
CA THR A 285 -13.24 -4.99 -8.99
C THR A 285 -13.38 -5.55 -10.41
N TYR A 286 -12.55 -5.07 -11.34
CA TYR A 286 -12.63 -5.43 -12.76
C TYR A 286 -11.23 -5.35 -13.38
N THR A 287 -11.09 -5.92 -14.59
CA THR A 287 -9.83 -5.85 -15.34
C THR A 287 -9.55 -4.41 -15.74
N ALA A 288 -8.40 -3.88 -15.31
CA ALA A 288 -8.02 -2.52 -15.66
C ALA A 288 -7.88 -2.36 -17.18
N THR A 289 -8.15 -1.15 -17.64
CA THR A 289 -8.10 -0.77 -19.06
C THR A 289 -7.11 0.37 -19.24
N TRP A 290 -6.50 0.39 -20.43
CA TRP A 290 -5.72 1.50 -20.92
C TRP A 290 -6.09 1.72 -22.38
N ASP A 291 -6.33 2.97 -22.74
CA ASP A 291 -6.66 3.39 -24.09
C ASP A 291 -5.47 4.17 -24.66
N LYS A 292 -4.88 3.65 -25.73
CA LYS A 292 -3.64 4.21 -26.31
C LYS A 292 -3.84 5.57 -26.99
N ASP A 293 -5.05 5.87 -27.46
CA ASP A 293 -5.33 7.05 -28.27
C ASP A 293 -5.64 8.26 -27.38
N THR A 294 -6.29 8.02 -26.25
CA THR A 294 -6.65 9.02 -25.23
C THR A 294 -5.68 9.05 -24.04
N LEU A 295 -4.81 8.03 -23.93
CA LEU A 295 -3.95 7.76 -22.76
C LEU A 295 -4.73 7.57 -21.45
N ALA A 296 -6.05 7.38 -21.54
CA ALA A 296 -6.90 7.15 -20.38
C ALA A 296 -6.63 5.76 -19.80
N THR A 297 -6.60 5.67 -18.47
CA THR A 297 -6.54 4.40 -17.75
C THR A 297 -7.61 4.34 -16.68
N SER A 298 -8.17 3.15 -16.44
CA SER A 298 -9.02 2.90 -15.27
C SER A 298 -8.23 2.42 -14.05
N ALA A 299 -6.93 2.11 -14.21
CA ALA A 299 -6.04 1.81 -13.10
C ALA A 299 -5.79 3.06 -12.25
N TYR A 300 -5.58 2.88 -10.94
CA TYR A 300 -5.33 3.99 -10.03
C TYR A 300 -4.46 3.57 -8.85
N GLY A 301 -3.78 4.53 -8.23
CA GLY A 301 -2.60 4.24 -7.41
C GLY A 301 -2.87 3.29 -6.26
N SER A 302 -3.92 3.52 -5.47
CA SER A 302 -4.21 2.64 -4.33
C SER A 302 -4.53 1.20 -4.75
N MET A 303 -5.14 0.97 -5.92
CA MET A 303 -5.39 -0.39 -6.41
C MET A 303 -4.18 -0.99 -7.10
N THR A 304 -3.34 -0.19 -7.75
CA THR A 304 -2.06 -0.69 -8.25
C THR A 304 -1.19 -1.16 -7.08
N CYS A 305 -1.11 -0.41 -5.97
CA CYS A 305 -0.45 -0.87 -4.76
C CYS A 305 -1.08 -2.18 -4.22
N ALA A 306 -2.41 -2.29 -4.27
CA ALA A 306 -3.13 -3.50 -3.86
C ALA A 306 -2.77 -4.72 -4.70
N GLY A 307 -2.79 -4.60 -6.03
CA GLY A 307 -2.43 -5.67 -6.97
C GLY A 307 -0.98 -6.13 -6.79
N ILE A 308 -0.05 -5.18 -6.67
CA ILE A 308 1.36 -5.45 -6.35
C ILE A 308 1.49 -6.21 -5.02
N THR A 309 0.80 -5.75 -3.98
CA THR A 309 0.78 -6.42 -2.67
C THR A 309 0.27 -7.85 -2.79
N CYS A 310 -0.81 -8.09 -3.53
CA CYS A 310 -1.33 -9.43 -3.76
C CYS A 310 -0.33 -10.35 -4.48
N LEU A 311 0.37 -9.84 -5.51
CA LEU A 311 1.40 -10.59 -6.22
C LEU A 311 2.55 -10.96 -5.28
N ILE A 312 3.09 -9.97 -4.57
CA ILE A 312 4.24 -10.15 -3.69
C ILE A 312 3.89 -11.12 -2.54
N ALA A 313 2.75 -10.92 -1.87
CA ALA A 313 2.31 -11.81 -0.80
C ALA A 313 2.03 -13.23 -1.30
N GLY A 314 1.40 -13.39 -2.46
CA GLY A 314 1.16 -14.71 -3.06
C GLY A 314 2.46 -15.43 -3.41
N MET A 315 3.44 -14.73 -3.98
CA MET A 315 4.76 -15.30 -4.27
C MET A 315 5.51 -15.71 -2.99
N ASP A 316 5.46 -14.90 -1.93
CA ASP A 316 6.08 -15.23 -0.63
C ASP A 316 5.45 -16.48 -0.01
N ILE A 317 4.10 -16.57 0.01
CA ILE A 317 3.41 -17.76 0.53
C ILE A 317 3.83 -19.00 -0.27
N ALA A 318 3.84 -18.92 -1.61
CA ALA A 318 4.23 -20.03 -2.48
C ALA A 318 5.70 -20.48 -2.29
N GLU A 319 6.59 -19.53 -2.04
CA GLU A 319 8.00 -19.83 -1.78
C GLU A 319 8.20 -20.53 -0.43
N ASN A 320 7.40 -20.17 0.59
CA ASN A 320 7.45 -20.74 1.94
C ASN A 320 6.75 -22.10 2.08
N MET A 321 6.08 -22.61 1.04
CA MET A 321 5.51 -23.97 1.04
C MET A 321 6.62 -25.03 1.11
N ASP A 322 6.32 -26.17 1.74
CA ASP A 322 7.15 -27.37 1.59
C ASP A 322 7.04 -27.95 0.16
N ASP A 323 7.96 -28.86 -0.18
CA ASP A 323 8.08 -29.40 -1.53
C ASP A 323 6.89 -30.26 -1.99
N GLU A 324 6.19 -30.89 -1.05
CA GLU A 324 4.99 -31.69 -1.33
C GLU A 324 3.84 -30.77 -1.70
N THR A 325 3.53 -29.84 -0.81
CA THR A 325 2.50 -28.81 -0.97
C THR A 325 2.70 -28.00 -2.25
N ARG A 326 3.93 -27.53 -2.50
CA ARG A 326 4.25 -26.75 -3.71
C ARG A 326 4.02 -27.59 -4.98
N ARG A 327 4.31 -28.90 -4.93
CA ARG A 327 4.09 -29.79 -6.07
C ARG A 327 2.62 -30.04 -6.33
N GLU A 328 1.82 -30.21 -5.29
CA GLU A 328 0.37 -30.35 -5.42
C GLU A 328 -0.27 -29.11 -6.07
N GLU A 329 0.18 -27.91 -5.66
CA GLU A 329 -0.42 -26.66 -6.11
C GLU A 329 0.06 -26.20 -7.50
N PHE A 330 1.37 -26.29 -7.76
CA PHE A 330 1.98 -25.75 -8.97
C PHE A 330 2.37 -26.83 -10.00
N GLY A 331 2.37 -28.10 -9.60
CA GLY A 331 2.89 -29.20 -10.40
C GLY A 331 4.42 -29.32 -10.30
N GLY A 332 5.06 -29.75 -11.39
CA GLY A 332 6.51 -29.92 -11.43
C GLY A 332 7.28 -28.60 -11.34
N LYS A 333 8.57 -28.68 -10.99
CA LYS A 333 9.47 -27.51 -10.85
C LYS A 333 9.46 -26.56 -12.05
N SER A 334 9.33 -27.09 -13.27
CA SER A 334 9.24 -26.27 -14.49
C SER A 334 7.97 -25.42 -14.53
N GLN A 335 6.82 -25.98 -14.12
CA GLN A 335 5.54 -25.27 -14.08
C GLN A 335 5.55 -24.17 -13.01
N TYR A 336 6.10 -24.46 -11.83
CA TYR A 336 6.32 -23.45 -10.79
C TYR A 336 7.21 -22.31 -11.27
N ASN A 337 8.36 -22.62 -11.88
CA ASN A 337 9.27 -21.59 -12.39
C ASN A 337 8.64 -20.74 -13.50
N ASN A 338 7.79 -21.33 -14.34
CA ASN A 338 7.06 -20.58 -15.36
C ASN A 338 6.00 -19.65 -14.72
N TRP A 339 5.23 -20.14 -13.75
CA TRP A 339 4.29 -19.33 -13.00
C TRP A 339 4.98 -18.16 -12.28
N LEU A 340 6.12 -18.42 -11.63
CA LEU A 340 6.89 -17.41 -10.93
C LEU A 340 7.41 -16.34 -11.90
N ARG A 341 7.84 -16.73 -13.10
CA ARG A 341 8.23 -15.77 -14.15
C ARG A 341 7.05 -14.87 -14.54
N GLN A 342 5.88 -15.45 -14.81
CA GLN A 342 4.68 -14.68 -15.18
C GLN A 342 4.21 -13.74 -14.07
N ALA A 343 4.32 -14.17 -12.81
CA ALA A 343 4.03 -13.33 -11.65
C ALA A 343 5.02 -12.16 -11.55
N ASN A 344 6.33 -12.41 -11.74
CA ASN A 344 7.35 -11.36 -11.76
C ASN A 344 7.18 -10.38 -12.94
N ASP A 345 6.80 -10.85 -14.13
CA ASP A 345 6.51 -9.97 -15.28
C ASP A 345 5.29 -9.06 -15.02
N SER A 346 4.29 -9.57 -14.30
CA SER A 346 3.13 -8.78 -13.84
C SER A 346 3.55 -7.75 -12.78
N LEU A 347 4.37 -8.16 -11.82
CA LEU A 347 4.94 -7.29 -10.80
C LEU A 347 5.77 -6.17 -11.41
N GLU A 348 6.62 -6.47 -12.39
CA GLU A 348 7.43 -5.48 -13.11
C GLU A 348 6.53 -4.44 -13.79
N GLY A 349 5.45 -4.88 -14.45
CA GLY A 349 4.46 -3.97 -15.05
C GLY A 349 3.76 -3.08 -14.01
N GLY A 350 3.47 -3.63 -12.83
CA GLY A 350 2.89 -2.91 -11.71
C GLY A 350 3.80 -1.84 -11.13
N MET A 351 5.06 -2.20 -10.84
CA MET A 351 6.08 -1.26 -10.38
C MET A 351 6.32 -0.17 -11.43
N THR A 352 6.38 -0.53 -12.71
CA THR A 352 6.47 0.45 -13.82
C THR A 352 5.31 1.43 -13.83
N TRP A 353 4.09 0.97 -13.53
CA TRP A 353 2.93 1.85 -13.39
C TRP A 353 3.12 2.84 -12.24
N MET A 354 3.64 2.37 -11.10
CA MET A 354 3.91 3.22 -9.93
C MET A 354 5.00 4.24 -10.17
N GLU A 355 5.99 3.94 -11.02
CA GLU A 355 7.00 4.92 -11.48
C GLU A 355 6.41 5.93 -12.45
N HIS A 356 5.67 5.46 -13.46
CA HIS A 356 5.18 6.31 -14.55
C HIS A 356 4.12 7.33 -14.09
N TRP A 357 3.23 6.92 -13.19
CA TRP A 357 2.18 7.77 -12.61
C TRP A 357 2.46 8.16 -11.16
N PHE A 358 3.73 8.15 -10.75
CA PHE A 358 4.14 8.46 -9.39
C PHE A 358 3.55 9.80 -8.91
N SER A 359 3.09 9.84 -7.66
CA SER A 359 2.65 11.09 -7.02
C SER A 359 2.58 10.94 -5.51
N ILE A 360 3.11 11.93 -4.78
CA ILE A 360 2.88 12.05 -3.33
C ILE A 360 1.76 13.02 -2.95
N SER A 361 1.20 13.80 -3.89
CA SER A 361 0.20 14.85 -3.58
C SER A 361 -1.25 14.38 -3.74
N ARG A 362 -1.45 13.36 -4.55
CA ARG A 362 -2.74 12.76 -4.89
C ARG A 362 -2.59 11.25 -5.04
N ASN A 363 -3.69 10.54 -4.85
CA ASN A 363 -3.86 9.18 -5.35
C ASN A 363 -3.97 9.26 -6.89
N PRO A 364 -3.00 8.74 -7.65
CA PRO A 364 -3.01 8.82 -9.10
C PRO A 364 -4.33 8.30 -9.67
N ASN A 365 -4.96 9.08 -10.57
CA ASN A 365 -6.28 8.82 -11.17
C ASN A 365 -7.47 8.80 -10.17
N LYS A 366 -7.29 9.28 -8.93
CA LYS A 366 -8.35 9.47 -7.92
C LYS A 366 -8.29 10.79 -7.15
N GLY A 367 -7.27 11.63 -7.36
CA GLY A 367 -7.16 12.92 -6.68
C GLY A 367 -6.97 12.73 -5.17
N ARG A 368 -7.76 13.42 -4.34
CA ARG A 368 -7.69 13.31 -2.87
C ARG A 368 -8.47 12.14 -2.29
N TYR A 369 -9.26 11.42 -3.11
CA TYR A 369 -9.98 10.24 -2.64
C TYR A 369 -9.01 9.13 -2.23
N PHE A 370 -9.24 8.57 -1.03
CA PHE A 370 -8.41 7.52 -0.43
C PHE A 370 -6.92 7.89 -0.38
N TYR A 371 -6.60 9.17 -0.18
CA TYR A 371 -5.22 9.65 -0.25
C TYR A 371 -4.30 9.02 0.80
N TYR A 372 -4.69 9.02 2.09
CA TYR A 372 -3.87 8.42 3.14
C TYR A 372 -3.75 6.90 2.98
N TYR A 373 -4.84 6.27 2.55
CA TYR A 373 -4.84 4.86 2.18
C TYR A 373 -3.86 4.55 1.03
N TYR A 374 -3.83 5.41 0.00
CA TYR A 374 -2.87 5.31 -1.10
C TYR A 374 -1.44 5.48 -0.61
N LEU A 375 -1.14 6.49 0.21
CA LEU A 375 0.20 6.68 0.75
C LEU A 375 0.63 5.45 1.54
N TYR A 376 -0.20 4.93 2.44
CA TYR A 376 0.12 3.70 3.14
C TYR A 376 0.31 2.51 2.17
N GLY A 377 -0.46 2.43 1.09
CA GLY A 377 -0.22 1.47 0.01
C GLY A 377 1.12 1.65 -0.70
N LEU A 378 1.56 2.89 -0.93
CA LEU A 378 2.86 3.23 -1.51
C LEU A 378 4.01 2.82 -0.59
N GLU A 379 3.90 3.11 0.71
CA GLU A 379 4.86 2.62 1.71
C GLU A 379 4.94 1.10 1.71
N ARG A 380 3.78 0.43 1.72
CA ARG A 380 3.72 -1.02 1.72
C ARG A 380 4.45 -1.64 0.56
N ILE A 381 4.21 -1.18 -0.67
CA ILE A 381 4.92 -1.74 -1.82
C ILE A 381 6.40 -1.35 -1.85
N GLY A 382 6.76 -0.16 -1.32
CA GLY A 382 8.15 0.24 -1.16
C GLY A 382 8.91 -0.70 -0.22
N MET A 383 8.28 -1.06 0.91
CA MET A 383 8.84 -2.01 1.87
C MET A 383 8.84 -3.45 1.35
N LEU A 384 7.75 -3.93 0.76
CA LEU A 384 7.63 -5.30 0.27
C LEU A 384 8.54 -5.59 -0.93
N ALA A 385 8.76 -4.60 -1.79
CA ALA A 385 9.66 -4.72 -2.95
C ALA A 385 11.12 -4.31 -2.63
N ASP A 386 11.43 -3.97 -1.37
CA ASP A 386 12.74 -3.45 -0.95
C ASP A 386 13.24 -2.31 -1.86
N ALA A 387 12.30 -1.44 -2.28
CA ALA A 387 12.55 -0.37 -3.22
C ALA A 387 12.85 0.91 -2.46
N HIS A 388 14.06 1.46 -2.60
CA HIS A 388 14.37 2.78 -2.04
C HIS A 388 13.77 3.90 -2.90
N TYR A 389 13.74 3.72 -4.22
CA TYR A 389 13.21 4.68 -5.18
C TYR A 389 12.07 4.08 -6.01
N MET A 390 11.08 4.93 -6.33
CA MET A 390 10.09 4.66 -7.38
C MET A 390 10.48 5.51 -8.60
N GLY A 391 11.27 4.94 -9.51
CA GLY A 391 11.82 5.68 -10.62
C GLY A 391 12.96 6.57 -10.12
N THR A 392 12.80 7.89 -10.23
CA THR A 392 13.73 8.87 -9.65
C THR A 392 13.22 9.48 -8.34
N HIS A 393 12.10 8.97 -7.83
CA HIS A 393 11.45 9.52 -6.64
C HIS A 393 11.86 8.77 -5.38
N ASP A 394 12.35 9.53 -4.40
CA ASP A 394 12.53 9.03 -3.04
C ASP A 394 11.15 9.00 -2.37
N TRP A 395 10.41 7.93 -2.63
CA TRP A 395 9.01 7.86 -2.27
C TRP A 395 8.78 8.08 -0.77
N TYR A 396 9.74 7.66 0.07
CA TYR A 396 9.64 7.82 1.51
C TYR A 396 9.89 9.26 1.91
N HIS A 397 11.02 9.86 1.53
CA HIS A 397 11.32 11.23 1.95
C HIS A 397 10.35 12.25 1.34
N GLU A 398 9.93 12.06 0.09
CA GLU A 398 8.91 12.89 -0.55
C GLU A 398 7.54 12.74 0.14
N GLY A 399 7.11 11.51 0.44
CA GLY A 399 5.84 11.25 1.10
C GLY A 399 5.82 11.71 2.57
N ALA A 400 6.93 11.53 3.30
CA ALA A 400 7.07 11.99 4.68
C ALA A 400 7.00 13.52 4.75
N SER A 401 7.68 14.21 3.83
CA SER A 401 7.60 15.67 3.70
C SER A 401 6.17 16.14 3.44
N ALA A 402 5.42 15.43 2.60
CA ALA A 402 4.01 15.73 2.34
C ALA A 402 3.14 15.53 3.59
N LEU A 403 3.32 14.43 4.33
CA LEU A 403 2.55 14.15 5.55
C LEU A 403 2.84 15.17 6.65
N ILE A 404 4.10 15.53 6.89
CA ILE A 404 4.45 16.59 7.86
C ILE A 404 3.75 17.91 7.50
N THR A 405 3.66 18.22 6.20
CA THR A 405 2.99 19.44 5.73
C THR A 405 1.47 19.38 5.88
N LEU A 406 0.89 18.18 5.86
CA LEU A 406 -0.55 17.94 5.95
C LEU A 406 -1.05 17.68 7.38
N GLN A 407 -0.16 17.57 8.36
CA GLN A 407 -0.52 17.37 9.75
C GLN A 407 -1.28 18.60 10.26
N ASP A 408 -2.40 18.37 10.95
CA ASP A 408 -3.23 19.43 11.52
C ASP A 408 -2.66 19.97 12.84
N ASP A 409 -3.24 21.06 13.33
CA ASP A 409 -2.87 21.72 14.59
C ASP A 409 -3.06 20.85 15.84
N LYS A 410 -3.81 19.76 15.72
CA LYS A 410 -4.03 18.75 16.77
C LYS A 410 -3.08 17.57 16.63
N GLY A 411 -2.15 17.60 15.68
CA GLY A 411 -1.17 16.54 15.44
C GLY A 411 -1.68 15.40 14.56
N GLY A 412 -2.87 15.50 13.96
CA GLY A 412 -3.50 14.41 13.20
C GLY A 412 -3.56 14.61 11.70
N TRP A 413 -4.18 13.62 11.05
CA TRP A 413 -4.51 13.67 9.63
C TRP A 413 -6.00 13.39 9.41
N GLY A 414 -6.88 14.14 10.07
CA GLY A 414 -8.33 13.96 9.97
C GLY A 414 -8.89 13.01 11.03
N ASN A 415 -9.46 11.87 10.61
CA ASN A 415 -10.02 10.86 11.53
C ASN A 415 -8.95 9.85 11.99
N ALA A 416 -9.34 8.91 12.86
CA ALA A 416 -8.43 7.89 13.41
C ALA A 416 -7.86 6.94 12.34
N VAL A 417 -8.63 6.60 11.32
CA VAL A 417 -8.18 5.73 10.21
C VAL A 417 -7.11 6.43 9.37
N ASP A 418 -7.36 7.69 8.98
CA ASP A 418 -6.41 8.47 8.21
C ASP A 418 -5.13 8.78 9.01
N THR A 419 -5.27 9.08 10.30
CA THR A 419 -4.14 9.26 11.23
C THR A 419 -3.33 7.96 11.35
N SER A 420 -4.00 6.81 11.44
CA SER A 420 -3.33 5.51 11.48
C SER A 420 -2.56 5.22 10.18
N PHE A 421 -3.14 5.50 9.01
CA PHE A 421 -2.44 5.34 7.73
C PHE A 421 -1.23 6.27 7.59
N ALA A 422 -1.33 7.52 8.03
CA ALA A 422 -0.22 8.46 8.03
C ALA A 422 0.92 8.01 8.96
N LEU A 423 0.58 7.56 10.17
CA LEU A 423 1.55 7.01 11.13
C LEU A 423 2.26 5.77 10.57
N LEU A 424 1.50 4.84 9.98
CA LEU A 424 2.06 3.64 9.37
C LEU A 424 2.99 3.99 8.19
N PHE A 425 2.67 5.01 7.39
CA PHE A 425 3.59 5.51 6.38
C PHE A 425 4.89 6.05 6.99
N LEU A 426 4.77 7.02 7.91
CA LEU A 426 5.92 7.72 8.51
C LEU A 426 6.86 6.75 9.21
N LYS A 427 6.28 5.74 9.86
CA LYS A 427 7.02 4.72 10.58
C LYS A 427 7.53 3.58 9.70
N ARG A 428 7.18 3.52 8.41
CA ARG A 428 7.42 2.36 7.55
C ARG A 428 6.91 1.07 8.20
N GLY A 429 5.62 1.09 8.54
CA GLY A 429 4.93 0.12 9.38
C GLY A 429 4.64 -1.23 8.71
N THR A 430 4.99 -1.43 7.43
CA THR A 430 4.84 -2.72 6.78
C THR A 430 5.98 -3.66 7.17
N VAL A 431 5.64 -4.83 7.73
CA VAL A 431 6.62 -5.89 8.02
C VAL A 431 7.08 -6.51 6.69
N PRO A 432 8.40 -6.45 6.36
CA PRO A 432 8.96 -7.07 5.17
C PRO A 432 8.72 -8.58 5.06
N LEU A 433 8.86 -9.11 3.84
CA LEU A 433 8.79 -10.54 3.57
C LEU A 433 10.06 -11.28 4.00
N ARG A 434 9.98 -12.62 4.05
CA ARG A 434 11.10 -13.51 4.38
C ARG A 434 12.20 -13.54 3.31
N LYS A 435 11.89 -13.15 2.06
CA LYS A 435 12.88 -13.07 0.99
C LYS A 435 12.71 -11.80 0.16
N ARG A 436 13.83 -11.20 -0.25
CA ARG A 436 13.85 -9.96 -1.04
C ARG A 436 13.31 -10.23 -2.45
N VAL A 437 12.35 -9.41 -2.88
CA VAL A 437 11.89 -9.37 -4.27
C VAL A 437 12.66 -8.28 -4.99
N VAL A 438 13.64 -8.64 -5.83
CA VAL A 438 14.45 -7.66 -6.55
C VAL A 438 13.68 -7.16 -7.77
N THR A 439 13.01 -6.02 -7.66
CA THR A 439 12.32 -5.37 -8.79
C THR A 439 13.13 -4.22 -9.38
N GLY A 440 14.43 -4.40 -9.60
CA GLY A 440 15.27 -3.48 -10.37
C GLY A 440 15.33 -2.04 -9.87
N GLY A 441 15.00 -1.75 -8.61
CA GLY A 441 15.31 -0.46 -7.99
C GLY A 441 16.79 -0.42 -7.61
N SER A 442 17.42 0.76 -7.67
CA SER A 442 18.81 0.91 -7.22
C SER A 442 18.95 0.43 -5.78
N HIS A 443 19.87 -0.51 -5.58
CA HIS A 443 20.43 -0.82 -4.29
C HIS A 443 21.69 0.05 -4.12
N ASP A 444 21.77 0.78 -3.02
CA ASP A 444 23.03 1.38 -2.55
C ASP A 444 23.96 0.31 -1.97
#